data_AF-A0AAV0WJA9-F1
#
_entry.id   AF-A0AAV0WJA9-F1
#
_cell.length_a   1.000
_cell.length_b   1.000
_cell.length_c   1.000
_cell.angle_alpha   90.00
_cell.angle_beta   90.00
_cell.angle_gamma   90.00
#
_symmetry.space_group_name_H-M   'P 1'
#
loop_
_entity.id
_entity.type
_entity.pdbx_description
1 polymer ?
#
loop_
_entity_poly.entity_id
_entity_poly.type
_entity_poly.pdbx_seq_one_letter_code
_entity_poly.pdbx_strand_id
1 'polypeptide(L)'
;MLTVNSCVEEKQIDDTCNLLDHDYFESYMNISKYAGDTSQYIAGFVIKKILKSITCSMCQASLITNNSNDNRNTLISIKNRGGLIFPSKSVVLVCQETERLIRSYPPTYFNSNKNKLYLLVKIKQNLYKYNRELFSNCPDQESFLDTHKNQIIKLIVFKYVDISVFHEVLKVNDTNIKSGRYRAKFTKMVLFNHE
;
A
#
# COMPACT_ATOMS: atom_id res chain seq x y z
N MET A 1 20.05 42.63 -56.81
CA MET A 1 20.90 41.64 -56.13
C MET A 1 20.80 41.95 -54.64
N LEU A 2 19.87 41.29 -53.97
CA LEU A 2 19.56 41.45 -52.54
C LEU A 2 20.26 40.31 -51.81
N THR A 3 21.20 40.61 -50.92
CA THR A 3 21.79 39.63 -50.02
C THR A 3 21.83 40.20 -48.60
N VAL A 4 20.70 39.95 -47.92
CA VAL A 4 20.55 39.45 -46.55
C VAL A 4 21.52 39.98 -45.49
N ASN A 5 21.05 41.01 -44.77
CA ASN A 5 21.29 41.16 -43.34
C ASN A 5 20.34 40.22 -42.59
N SER A 6 20.86 39.37 -41.72
CA SER A 6 20.11 38.89 -40.54
C SER A 6 21.09 38.37 -39.49
N CYS A 7 21.49 39.25 -38.57
CA CYS A 7 21.86 38.85 -37.22
C CYS A 7 20.60 38.28 -36.57
N VAL A 8 20.58 36.98 -36.28
CA VAL A 8 19.56 36.37 -35.44
C VAL A 8 20.19 36.20 -34.07
N GLU A 9 19.79 37.06 -33.14
CA GLU A 9 20.03 36.91 -31.71
C GLU A 9 19.33 35.63 -31.22
N GLU A 10 20.12 34.68 -30.72
CA GLU A 10 19.60 33.53 -29.99
C GLU A 10 19.10 34.01 -28.62
N LYS A 11 17.78 34.07 -28.45
CA LYS A 11 17.16 34.20 -27.12
C LYS A 11 17.28 32.87 -26.38
N GLN A 12 18.16 32.83 -25.38
CA GLN A 12 18.10 31.85 -24.30
C GLN A 12 16.76 31.99 -23.57
N ILE A 13 15.92 30.97 -23.65
CA ILE A 13 14.78 30.78 -22.75
C ILE A 13 15.28 29.83 -21.66
N ASP A 14 15.66 30.42 -20.53
CA ASP A 14 15.86 29.73 -19.27
C ASP A 14 14.49 29.41 -18.66
N ASP A 15 13.88 28.33 -19.15
CA ASP A 15 12.72 27.69 -18.52
C ASP A 15 13.19 26.54 -17.62
N THR A 16 14.15 26.82 -16.74
CA THR A 16 14.35 25.99 -15.54
C THR A 16 13.23 26.30 -14.56
N CYS A 17 12.02 25.83 -14.89
CA CYS A 17 10.86 25.91 -14.02
C CYS A 17 11.21 25.28 -12.66
N ASN A 18 11.12 26.07 -11.60
CA ASN A 18 11.24 25.66 -10.20
C ASN A 18 10.14 24.64 -9.85
N LEU A 19 10.29 23.40 -10.30
CA LEU A 19 9.40 22.27 -10.05
C LEU A 19 9.74 21.56 -8.71
N LEU A 20 10.34 22.29 -7.78
CA LEU A 20 10.79 21.82 -6.46
C LEU A 20 10.14 22.60 -5.30
N ASP A 21 9.11 23.40 -5.56
CA ASP A 21 8.53 24.29 -4.55
C ASP A 21 7.38 23.68 -3.73
N HIS A 22 7.12 22.37 -3.88
CA HIS A 22 6.24 21.68 -2.94
C HIS A 22 6.60 20.20 -2.80
N ASP A 23 6.57 19.71 -1.56
CA ASP A 23 6.68 18.30 -1.13
C ASP A 23 5.68 17.32 -1.81
N TYR A 24 4.94 17.76 -2.84
CA TYR A 24 4.05 16.95 -3.66
C TYR A 24 4.76 15.74 -4.28
N PHE A 25 6.00 15.91 -4.73
CA PHE A 25 6.75 14.80 -5.34
C PHE A 25 7.11 13.73 -4.31
N GLU A 26 7.56 14.13 -3.13
CA GLU A 26 7.92 13.20 -2.04
C GLU A 26 6.68 12.51 -1.46
N SER A 27 5.57 13.22 -1.32
CA SER A 27 4.28 12.66 -0.88
C SER A 27 3.57 11.80 -1.94
N TYR A 28 3.92 11.96 -3.22
CA TYR A 28 3.47 11.06 -4.29
C TYR A 28 4.28 9.75 -4.30
N MET A 29 5.59 9.83 -4.06
CA MET A 29 6.48 8.66 -4.10
C MET A 29 6.43 7.83 -2.81
N ASN A 30 6.15 8.46 -1.66
CA ASN A 30 6.10 7.82 -0.36
C ASN A 30 4.66 7.68 0.16
N ILE A 31 4.39 6.62 0.93
CA ILE A 31 3.10 6.49 1.61
C ILE A 31 3.00 7.53 2.73
N SER A 32 1.83 8.18 2.85
CA SER A 32 1.58 9.10 3.96
C SER A 32 1.59 8.37 5.30
N LYS A 33 1.84 9.09 6.41
CA LYS A 33 1.77 8.51 7.77
C LYS A 33 0.44 7.79 8.02
N TYR A 34 -0.66 8.40 7.59
CA TYR A 34 -1.99 7.78 7.69
C TYR A 34 -2.07 6.45 6.91
N ALA A 35 -1.57 6.41 5.68
CA ALA A 35 -1.56 5.20 4.88
C ALA A 35 -0.64 4.13 5.49
N GLY A 36 0.52 4.53 6.02
CA GLY A 36 1.42 3.65 6.76
C GLY A 36 0.78 3.05 8.01
N ASP A 37 0.13 3.87 8.83
CA ASP A 37 -0.54 3.44 10.05
C ASP A 37 -1.71 2.49 9.76
N THR A 38 -2.47 2.81 8.71
CA THR A 38 -3.57 1.97 8.20
C THR A 38 -3.06 0.65 7.65
N SER A 39 -1.98 0.67 6.85
CA SER A 39 -1.35 -0.53 6.31
C SER A 39 -0.90 -1.47 7.42
N GLN A 40 -0.31 -0.92 8.49
CA GLN A 40 0.12 -1.69 9.66
C GLN A 40 -1.08 -2.30 10.42
N TYR A 41 -2.18 -1.57 10.55
CA TYR A 41 -3.42 -2.10 11.14
C TYR A 41 -4.01 -3.25 10.30
N ILE A 42 -4.07 -3.09 8.98
CA ILE A 42 -4.52 -4.14 8.04
C ILE A 42 -3.58 -5.35 8.07
N ALA A 43 -2.27 -5.14 8.19
CA ALA A 43 -1.27 -6.20 8.27
C ALA A 43 -1.55 -7.20 9.41
N GLY A 44 -1.98 -6.73 10.58
CA GLY A 44 -2.41 -7.60 11.68
C GLY A 44 -3.57 -8.52 11.30
N PHE A 45 -4.55 -8.01 10.54
CA PHE A 45 -5.64 -8.82 10.01
C PHE A 45 -5.18 -9.80 8.92
N VAL A 46 -4.27 -9.38 8.04
CA VAL A 46 -3.67 -10.26 7.01
C VAL A 46 -3.00 -11.45 7.68
N ILE A 47 -2.15 -11.22 8.70
CA ILE A 47 -1.49 -12.27 9.48
C ILE A 47 -2.51 -13.23 10.08
N LYS A 48 -3.55 -12.69 10.74
CA LYS A 48 -4.63 -13.50 11.33
C LYS A 48 -5.25 -14.48 10.35
N LYS A 49 -5.31 -14.12 9.07
CA LYS A 49 -5.85 -14.98 8.00
C LYS A 49 -4.81 -15.99 7.51
N ILE A 50 -3.58 -15.57 7.22
CA ILE A 50 -2.55 -16.44 6.63
C ILE A 50 -1.96 -17.44 7.63
N LEU A 51 -1.98 -17.15 8.94
CA LEU A 51 -1.50 -18.10 9.97
C LEU A 51 -2.26 -19.43 9.92
N LYS A 52 -3.53 -19.40 9.49
CA LYS A 52 -4.34 -20.62 9.32
C LYS A 52 -3.87 -21.53 8.19
N SER A 53 -3.10 -20.98 7.24
CA SER A 53 -2.60 -21.71 6.07
C SER A 53 -1.12 -22.09 6.16
N ILE A 54 -0.37 -21.57 7.15
CA ILE A 54 1.05 -21.85 7.31
C ILE A 54 1.21 -22.92 8.38
N THR A 55 1.90 -24.02 8.07
CA THR A 55 2.17 -25.11 9.01
C THR A 55 3.54 -24.99 9.68
N CYS A 56 4.51 -24.34 9.02
CA CYS A 56 5.86 -24.15 9.55
C CYS A 56 5.87 -23.18 10.74
N SER A 57 6.23 -23.70 11.93
CA SER A 57 6.24 -22.93 13.19
C SER A 57 7.21 -21.75 13.15
N MET A 58 8.40 -21.91 12.55
CA MET A 58 9.39 -20.85 12.40
C MET A 58 8.85 -19.68 11.57
N CYS A 59 8.10 -20.01 10.52
CA CYS A 59 7.53 -19.02 9.64
C CYS A 59 6.24 -18.41 10.21
N GLN A 60 5.50 -19.11 11.07
CA GLN A 60 4.47 -18.48 11.90
C GLN A 60 5.09 -17.48 12.90
N ALA A 61 6.18 -17.87 13.57
CA ALA A 61 6.88 -17.03 14.54
C ALA A 61 7.49 -15.78 13.92
N SER A 62 7.97 -15.86 12.67
CA SER A 62 8.54 -14.70 11.96
C SER A 62 7.51 -13.64 11.55
N LEU A 63 6.21 -13.97 11.59
CA LEU A 63 5.12 -13.05 11.20
C LEU A 63 4.66 -12.13 12.33
N ILE A 64 4.81 -12.53 13.59
CA ILE A 64 4.25 -11.84 14.75
C ILE A 64 5.39 -11.22 15.56
N THR A 65 5.15 -10.04 16.14
CA THR A 65 6.03 -9.49 17.18
C THR A 65 5.45 -9.72 18.57
N ASN A 66 6.28 -10.21 19.48
CA ASN A 66 5.94 -10.28 20.90
C ASN A 66 6.14 -8.94 21.60
N ASN A 67 7.01 -8.08 21.06
CA ASN A 67 7.17 -6.72 21.57
C ASN A 67 6.11 -5.81 20.94
N SER A 68 5.02 -5.61 21.69
CA SER A 68 3.93 -4.74 21.27
C SER A 68 4.29 -3.26 21.28
N ASN A 69 5.35 -2.84 21.98
CA ASN A 69 5.71 -1.42 22.09
C ASN A 69 6.43 -0.89 20.83
N ASP A 70 7.30 -1.70 20.21
CA ASP A 70 8.11 -1.28 19.06
C ASP A 70 7.29 -1.05 17.77
N ASN A 71 6.02 -1.50 17.74
CA ASN A 71 5.16 -1.48 16.55
C ASN A 71 3.78 -0.88 16.84
N ARG A 72 3.61 -0.10 17.91
CA ARG A 72 2.34 0.58 18.21
C ARG A 72 2.30 1.95 17.56
N ASN A 73 1.56 2.06 16.46
CA ASN A 73 1.12 3.36 15.95
C ASN A 73 -0.15 3.85 16.66
N THR A 74 -0.49 5.12 16.47
CA THR A 74 -1.64 5.76 17.12
C THR A 74 -2.96 5.05 16.82
N LEU A 75 -3.17 4.63 15.57
CA LEU A 75 -4.39 3.94 15.14
C LEU A 75 -4.57 2.60 15.88
N ILE A 76 -3.49 1.82 15.99
CA ILE A 76 -3.47 0.55 16.71
C ILE A 76 -3.75 0.77 18.18
N SER A 77 -3.13 1.77 18.81
CA SER A 77 -3.38 2.10 20.22
C SER A 77 -4.85 2.41 20.48
N ILE A 78 -5.51 3.16 19.58
CA ILE A 78 -6.95 3.49 19.70
C ILE A 78 -7.83 2.27 19.44
N LYS A 79 -7.47 1.43 18.46
CA LYS A 79 -8.31 0.30 18.01
C LYS A 79 -8.08 -1.00 18.78
N ASN A 80 -7.01 -1.09 19.55
CA ASN A 80 -6.69 -2.31 20.29
C ASN A 80 -7.64 -2.50 21.48
N ARG A 81 -8.32 -3.66 21.51
CA ARG A 81 -9.22 -4.08 22.60
C ARG A 81 -8.74 -5.38 23.27
N GLY A 82 -7.44 -5.66 23.20
CA GLY A 82 -6.80 -6.83 23.81
C GLY A 82 -6.65 -8.06 22.92
N GLY A 83 -7.28 -8.08 21.73
CA GLY A 83 -7.25 -9.23 20.80
C GLY A 83 -6.58 -8.95 19.44
N LEU A 84 -5.86 -7.85 19.30
CA LEU A 84 -5.21 -7.48 18.04
C LEU A 84 -3.87 -8.22 17.88
N ILE A 85 -3.63 -8.77 16.69
CA ILE A 85 -2.33 -9.37 16.34
C ILE A 85 -1.38 -8.26 15.90
N PHE A 86 -0.18 -8.22 16.49
CA PHE A 86 0.86 -7.27 16.15
C PHE A 86 1.79 -7.86 15.07
N PRO A 87 1.83 -7.28 13.87
CA PRO A 87 2.71 -7.76 12.80
C PRO A 87 4.19 -7.56 13.15
N SER A 88 5.05 -8.46 12.67
CA SER A 88 6.50 -8.24 12.68
C SER A 88 6.88 -7.13 11.69
N LYS A 89 8.05 -6.52 11.89
CA LYS A 89 8.57 -5.44 11.04
C LYS A 89 8.62 -5.85 9.56
N SER A 90 9.02 -7.09 9.27
CA SER A 90 9.06 -7.61 7.89
C SER A 90 7.68 -7.63 7.24
N VAL A 91 6.63 -8.00 7.97
CA VAL A 91 5.25 -7.97 7.44
C VAL A 91 4.80 -6.54 7.17
N VAL A 92 5.08 -5.62 8.09
CA VAL A 92 4.73 -4.20 7.92
C VAL A 92 5.38 -3.62 6.66
N LEU A 93 6.66 -3.89 6.45
CA LEU A 93 7.38 -3.44 5.24
C LEU A 93 6.78 -4.01 3.97
N VAL A 94 6.43 -5.30 3.94
CA VAL A 94 5.76 -5.92 2.78
C VAL A 94 4.42 -5.24 2.50
N CYS A 95 3.59 -5.03 3.51
CA CYS A 95 2.27 -4.39 3.34
C CYS A 95 2.39 -2.93 2.88
N GLN A 96 3.32 -2.17 3.45
CA GLN A 96 3.56 -0.77 3.08
C GLN A 96 4.08 -0.63 1.64
N GLU A 97 5.01 -1.50 1.24
CA GLU A 97 5.51 -1.53 -0.14
C GLU A 97 4.41 -1.97 -1.13
N THR A 98 3.55 -2.90 -0.71
CA THR A 98 2.37 -3.31 -1.48
C THR A 98 1.40 -2.13 -1.66
N GLU A 99 1.08 -1.42 -0.58
CA GLU A 99 0.21 -0.23 -0.60
C GLU A 99 0.78 0.85 -1.52
N ARG A 100 2.08 1.14 -1.41
CA ARG A 100 2.76 2.13 -2.25
C ARG A 100 2.56 1.84 -3.72
N LEU A 101 2.78 0.59 -4.14
CA LEU A 101 2.59 0.20 -5.53
C LEU A 101 1.12 0.19 -5.93
N ILE A 102 0.20 -0.33 -5.11
CA ILE A 102 -1.25 -0.33 -5.43
C ILE A 102 -1.74 1.08 -5.74
N ARG A 103 -1.31 2.08 -4.96
CA ARG A 103 -1.69 3.49 -5.15
C ARG A 103 -1.18 4.09 -6.46
N SER A 104 -0.13 3.52 -7.05
CA SER A 104 0.41 3.94 -8.35
C SER A 104 -0.38 3.37 -9.54
N TYR A 105 -1.38 2.50 -9.32
CA TYR A 105 -2.18 1.88 -10.38
C TYR A 105 -3.68 2.12 -10.16
N PRO A 106 -4.50 2.09 -11.22
CA PRO A 106 -5.95 2.17 -11.08
C PRO A 106 -6.52 0.92 -10.38
N PRO A 107 -7.60 1.02 -9.59
CA PRO A 107 -8.17 -0.11 -8.83
C PRO A 107 -8.51 -1.34 -9.68
N THR A 108 -8.95 -1.12 -10.92
CA THR A 108 -9.31 -2.19 -11.88
C THR A 108 -8.13 -3.03 -12.34
N TYR A 109 -6.90 -2.56 -12.14
CA TYR A 109 -5.69 -3.26 -12.55
C TYR A 109 -5.53 -4.60 -11.82
N PHE A 110 -5.98 -4.73 -10.58
CA PHE A 110 -5.64 -5.89 -9.74
C PHE A 110 -6.68 -7.03 -9.74
N ASN A 111 -7.66 -6.98 -10.63
CA ASN A 111 -8.70 -8.00 -10.75
C ASN A 111 -8.19 -9.33 -11.32
N SER A 112 -6.97 -9.37 -11.87
CA SER A 112 -6.38 -10.59 -12.45
C SER A 112 -5.21 -11.13 -11.62
N ASN A 113 -5.09 -12.46 -11.56
CA ASN A 113 -3.95 -13.12 -10.91
C ASN A 113 -2.60 -12.77 -11.59
N LYS A 114 -2.60 -12.51 -12.91
CA LYS A 114 -1.40 -12.07 -13.64
C LYS A 114 -0.85 -10.75 -13.09
N ASN A 115 -1.75 -9.79 -12.81
CA ASN A 115 -1.36 -8.49 -12.30
C ASN A 115 -0.88 -8.56 -10.84
N LYS A 116 -1.47 -9.45 -10.02
CA LYS A 116 -0.95 -9.77 -8.67
C LYS A 116 0.45 -10.37 -8.70
N LEU A 117 0.73 -11.26 -9.66
CA LEU A 117 2.07 -11.84 -9.84
C LEU A 117 3.09 -10.80 -10.30
N TYR A 118 2.71 -9.92 -11.24
CA TYR A 118 3.55 -8.78 -11.63
C TYR A 118 3.90 -7.90 -10.43
N LEU A 119 2.90 -7.55 -9.63
CA LEU A 119 3.10 -6.76 -8.42
C LEU A 119 4.04 -7.47 -7.44
N LEU A 120 3.86 -8.77 -7.22
CA LEU A 120 4.73 -9.56 -6.36
C LEU A 120 6.20 -9.49 -6.79
N VAL A 121 6.48 -9.58 -8.09
CA VAL A 121 7.86 -9.47 -8.61
C VAL A 121 8.44 -8.09 -8.32
N LYS A 122 7.67 -7.01 -8.60
CA LYS A 122 8.10 -5.64 -8.31
C LYS A 122 8.34 -5.39 -6.82
N ILE A 123 7.44 -5.86 -5.96
CA ILE A 123 7.58 -5.78 -4.50
C ILE A 123 8.86 -6.47 -4.05
N LYS A 124 9.09 -7.72 -4.48
CA LYS A 124 10.31 -8.46 -4.12
C LYS A 124 11.57 -7.73 -4.57
N GLN A 125 11.60 -7.21 -5.79
CA GLN A 125 12.74 -6.43 -6.29
C GLN A 125 13.05 -5.23 -5.40
N ASN A 126 12.03 -4.46 -5.02
CA ASN A 126 12.22 -3.29 -4.16
C ASN A 126 12.63 -3.70 -2.74
N LEU A 127 11.95 -4.69 -2.16
CA LEU A 127 12.21 -5.16 -0.81
C LEU A 127 13.63 -5.70 -0.64
N TYR A 128 14.09 -6.58 -1.53
CA TYR A 128 15.43 -7.17 -1.45
C TYR A 128 16.55 -6.18 -1.79
N LYS A 129 16.24 -5.10 -2.54
CA LYS A 129 17.19 -4.01 -2.79
C LYS A 129 17.58 -3.28 -1.50
N TYR A 130 16.63 -3.07 -0.59
CA TYR A 130 16.83 -2.26 0.61
C TYR A 130 16.92 -3.05 1.91
N ASN A 131 16.36 -4.27 1.99
CA ASN A 131 16.31 -5.07 3.21
C ASN A 131 16.60 -6.55 2.91
N ARG A 132 17.87 -6.96 3.07
CA ARG A 132 18.28 -8.37 2.86
C ARG A 132 17.82 -9.30 3.99
N GLU A 133 17.51 -8.76 5.16
CA GLU A 133 17.17 -9.54 6.36
C GLU A 133 15.67 -9.81 6.54
N LEU A 134 14.87 -9.67 5.48
CA LEU A 134 13.43 -9.95 5.56
C LEU A 134 13.17 -11.40 5.96
N PHE A 135 12.40 -11.58 7.04
CA PHE A 135 12.09 -12.89 7.59
C PHE A 135 13.34 -13.74 7.88
N SER A 136 14.42 -13.12 8.37
CA SER A 136 15.71 -13.76 8.68
C SER A 136 15.61 -15.04 9.51
N ASN A 137 14.61 -15.15 10.38
CA ASN A 137 14.38 -16.30 11.24
C ASN A 137 13.67 -17.50 10.57
N CYS A 138 13.24 -17.38 9.31
CA CYS A 138 12.56 -18.46 8.59
C CYS A 138 13.61 -19.26 7.78
N PRO A 139 13.59 -20.60 7.83
CA PRO A 139 14.65 -21.45 7.28
C PRO A 139 14.74 -21.34 5.75
N ASP A 140 15.96 -21.25 5.23
CA ASP A 140 16.26 -21.13 3.79
C ASP A 140 16.49 -22.50 3.09
N GLN A 141 15.96 -23.60 3.63
CA GLN A 141 16.29 -24.96 3.16
C GLN A 141 15.56 -25.42 1.88
N GLU A 142 14.82 -24.54 1.20
CA GLU A 142 14.15 -24.87 -0.07
C GLU A 142 14.87 -24.21 -1.27
N SER A 143 14.58 -24.69 -2.49
CA SER A 143 15.21 -24.23 -3.74
C SER A 143 15.32 -22.69 -3.81
N PHE A 144 16.37 -22.17 -4.46
CA PHE A 144 16.63 -20.73 -4.60
C PHE A 144 15.40 -19.90 -5.04
N LEU A 145 14.50 -20.51 -5.82
CA LEU A 145 13.30 -19.86 -6.36
C LEU A 145 12.05 -19.99 -5.48
N ASP A 146 12.01 -20.95 -4.57
CA ASP A 146 10.81 -21.29 -3.79
C ASP A 146 11.13 -21.47 -2.31
N THR A 147 11.76 -20.45 -1.71
CA THR A 147 12.02 -20.42 -0.27
C THR A 147 10.75 -20.14 0.52
N HIS A 148 10.68 -20.58 1.79
CA HIS A 148 9.57 -20.24 2.69
C HIS A 148 9.32 -18.72 2.75
N LYS A 149 10.40 -17.92 2.72
CA LYS A 149 10.33 -16.46 2.66
C LYS A 149 9.54 -15.98 1.43
N ASN A 150 9.84 -16.54 0.26
CA ASN A 150 9.17 -16.19 -1.00
C ASN A 150 7.69 -16.56 -0.99
N GLN A 151 7.33 -17.69 -0.39
CA GLN A 151 5.94 -18.15 -0.22
C GLN A 151 5.17 -17.27 0.76
N ILE A 152 5.77 -16.90 1.89
CA ILE A 152 5.18 -16.00 2.88
C ILE A 152 4.91 -14.63 2.27
N ILE A 153 5.89 -14.03 1.58
CA ILE A 153 5.72 -12.74 0.91
C ILE A 153 4.56 -12.82 -0.09
N LYS A 154 4.49 -13.90 -0.88
CA LYS A 154 3.37 -14.11 -1.82
C LYS A 154 2.01 -14.16 -1.09
N LEU A 155 1.90 -14.92 0.00
CA LEU A 155 0.67 -15.01 0.79
C LEU A 155 0.25 -13.65 1.36
N ILE A 156 1.19 -12.89 1.93
CA ILE A 156 0.93 -11.55 2.47
C ILE A 156 0.45 -10.61 1.37
N VAL A 157 1.20 -10.51 0.26
CA VAL A 157 0.90 -9.61 -0.85
C VAL A 157 -0.47 -9.91 -1.43
N PHE A 158 -0.75 -11.18 -1.72
CA PHE A 158 -2.01 -11.57 -2.35
C PHE A 158 -3.19 -11.24 -1.43
N LYS A 159 -3.05 -11.54 -0.14
CA LYS A 159 -4.12 -11.27 0.82
C LYS A 159 -4.34 -9.78 1.06
N TYR A 160 -3.27 -9.00 1.10
CA TYR A 160 -3.34 -7.56 1.24
C TYR A 160 -4.00 -6.90 0.02
N VAL A 161 -3.57 -7.28 -1.20
CA VAL A 161 -4.17 -6.80 -2.46
C VAL A 161 -5.67 -7.07 -2.48
N ASP A 162 -6.13 -8.26 -2.10
CA ASP A 162 -7.57 -8.57 -2.05
C ASP A 162 -8.36 -7.60 -1.16
N ILE A 163 -7.81 -7.28 0.01
CA ILE A 163 -8.44 -6.35 0.96
C ILE A 163 -8.46 -4.93 0.39
N SER A 164 -7.33 -4.45 -0.12
CA SER A 164 -7.20 -3.09 -0.65
C SER A 164 -8.08 -2.87 -1.89
N VAL A 165 -8.09 -3.83 -2.83
CA VAL A 165 -8.92 -3.75 -4.04
C VAL A 165 -10.41 -3.77 -3.68
N PHE A 166 -10.82 -4.67 -2.77
CA PHE A 166 -12.19 -4.72 -2.30
C PHE A 166 -12.62 -3.38 -1.68
N HIS A 167 -11.77 -2.77 -0.85
CA HIS A 167 -12.04 -1.47 -0.25
C HIS A 167 -12.14 -0.34 -1.29
N GLU A 168 -11.23 -0.29 -2.27
CA GLU A 168 -11.29 0.72 -3.33
C GLU A 168 -12.53 0.55 -4.22
N VAL A 169 -12.94 -0.69 -4.54
CA VAL A 169 -14.19 -0.94 -5.27
C VAL A 169 -15.41 -0.47 -4.46
N LEU A 170 -15.45 -0.76 -3.16
CA LEU A 170 -16.52 -0.25 -2.28
C LEU A 170 -16.56 1.28 -2.26
N LYS A 171 -15.41 1.94 -2.16
CA LYS A 171 -15.30 3.40 -2.16
C LYS A 171 -15.81 4.01 -3.46
N VAL A 172 -15.44 3.46 -4.62
CA VAL A 172 -15.93 3.91 -5.94
C VAL A 172 -17.44 3.70 -6.07
N ASN A 173 -17.94 2.55 -5.62
CA ASN A 173 -19.37 2.28 -5.61
C ASN A 173 -20.12 3.24 -4.69
N ASP A 174 -19.61 3.51 -3.49
CA ASP A 174 -20.19 4.48 -2.57
C ASP A 174 -20.20 5.89 -3.17
N THR A 175 -19.15 6.32 -3.88
CA THR A 175 -19.15 7.62 -4.56
C THR A 175 -20.18 7.68 -5.69
N ASN A 176 -20.33 6.60 -6.46
CA ASN A 176 -21.33 6.49 -7.52
C ASN A 176 -22.77 6.45 -6.96
N ILE A 177 -22.97 5.81 -5.81
CA ILE A 177 -24.25 5.79 -5.12
C ILE A 177 -24.56 7.17 -4.52
N LYS A 178 -23.55 7.84 -3.93
CA LYS A 178 -23.70 9.18 -3.32
C LYS A 178 -24.08 10.22 -4.37
N SER A 179 -23.45 10.24 -5.55
CA SER A 179 -23.80 11.20 -6.62
C SER A 179 -25.26 11.10 -7.08
N GLY A 180 -25.88 9.91 -7.03
CA GLY A 180 -27.29 9.71 -7.36
C GLY A 180 -28.29 9.86 -6.20
N ARG A 181 -27.87 9.82 -4.93
CA ARG A 181 -28.77 9.67 -3.77
C ARG A 181 -28.67 10.74 -2.67
N TYR A 182 -27.89 11.82 -2.82
CA TYR A 182 -27.88 12.90 -1.81
C TYR A 182 -29.30 13.37 -1.45
N ARG A 183 -30.18 13.52 -2.45
CA ARG A 183 -31.60 13.87 -2.25
C ARG A 183 -32.39 12.79 -1.48
N ALA A 184 -32.11 11.51 -1.71
CA ALA A 184 -32.83 10.40 -1.07
C ALA A 184 -32.30 10.04 0.33
N LYS A 185 -31.06 10.43 0.68
CA LYS A 185 -30.44 10.13 1.98
C LYS A 185 -30.74 11.21 3.02
N PHE A 186 -30.94 12.46 2.59
CA PHE A 186 -31.26 13.59 3.47
C PHE A 186 -32.76 13.97 3.51
N THR A 187 -33.65 13.25 2.82
CA THR A 187 -35.10 13.46 2.93
C THR A 187 -35.61 13.39 4.37
N LYS A 188 -34.99 12.56 5.22
CA LYS A 188 -35.34 12.48 6.65
C LYS A 188 -34.71 13.57 7.53
N MET A 189 -33.73 14.33 7.03
CA MET A 189 -33.18 15.49 7.74
C MET A 189 -33.93 16.79 7.40
N VAL A 190 -34.54 16.86 6.21
CA VAL A 190 -35.36 18.02 5.79
C VAL A 190 -36.72 18.03 6.53
N LEU A 191 -37.19 16.87 7.01
CA LEU A 191 -38.48 16.75 7.71
C LEU A 191 -38.53 17.41 9.10
N PHE A 192 -37.40 17.72 9.74
CA PHE A 192 -37.38 18.25 11.12
C PHE A 192 -37.20 19.77 11.21
N ASN A 193 -37.39 20.52 10.12
CA ASN A 193 -37.26 21.99 10.15
C ASN A 193 -38.61 22.73 10.21
N HIS A 194 -39.70 22.01 10.49
CA HIS A 194 -41.07 22.55 10.58
C HIS A 194 -41.90 21.86 11.69
N GLU A 195 -41.30 21.60 12.85
CA GLU A 195 -42.04 21.32 14.10
C GLU A 195 -41.70 22.39 15.15
#